data_AF-A0A0S4U454-F1
#
_entry.id   AF-A0A0S4U454-F1
#
_cell.length_a   1.000
_cell.length_b   1.000
_cell.length_c   1.000
_cell.angle_alpha   90.00
_cell.angle_beta   90.00
_cell.angle_gamma   90.00
#
_symmetry.space_group_name_H-M   'P 1'
#
loop_
_entity.id
_entity.type
_entity.pdbx_description
1 polymer ?
#
loop_
_entity_poly.entity_id
_entity_poly.type
_entity_poly.pdbx_seq_one_letter_code
_entity_poly.pdbx_strand_id
1 'polypeptide(L)'
;MTTIQISAVDAERLLPLKNEVHTFIRSLGWMGADVTREKALVAFKASVRVELSDEAAMFDHHLVVAMDGLRTFVETDQQALATLFPQFAGKPATTS
;
A
#
# COMPACT_ATOMS: atom_id res chain seq x y z
N MET A 1 11.79 -7.58 -7.58
CA MET A 1 10.69 -7.33 -6.63
C MET A 1 11.31 -6.65 -5.44
N THR A 2 11.08 -5.34 -5.29
CA THR A 2 11.64 -4.54 -4.19
C THR A 2 10.62 -4.54 -3.06
N THR A 3 11.05 -4.84 -1.84
CA THR A 3 10.21 -4.72 -0.65
C THR A 3 11.02 -4.11 0.47
N ILE A 4 10.47 -3.10 1.14
CA ILE A 4 11.06 -2.54 2.36
C ILE A 4 10.02 -2.50 3.47
N GLN A 5 10.48 -2.55 4.72
CA GLN A 5 9.62 -2.32 5.88
C GLN A 5 9.62 -0.84 6.24
N ILE A 6 8.45 -0.33 6.58
CA ILE A 6 8.24 1.05 7.02
C ILE A 6 7.50 1.08 8.35
N SER A 7 7.58 2.22 9.05
CA SER A 7 6.83 2.42 10.29
C SER A 7 5.33 2.58 10.01
N ALA A 8 4.49 2.30 11.01
CA ALA A 8 3.05 2.57 10.92
C ALA A 8 2.74 4.07 10.69
N VAL A 9 3.61 4.96 11.19
CA VAL A 9 3.49 6.41 11.00
C VAL A 9 3.76 6.81 9.55
N ASP A 10 4.77 6.22 8.91
CA ASP A 10 5.03 6.45 7.49
C ASP A 10 3.92 5.84 6.63
N ALA A 11 3.44 4.64 6.98
CA ALA A 11 2.32 4.01 6.28
C ALA A 11 1.04 4.86 6.33
N GLU A 12 0.74 5.47 7.48
CA GLU A 12 -0.41 6.38 7.62
C GLU A 12 -0.32 7.61 6.71
N ARG A 13 0.89 8.15 6.51
CA ARG A 13 1.14 9.29 5.62
C ARG A 13 0.97 8.94 4.14
N LEU A 14 1.12 7.67 3.80
CA LEU A 14 0.98 7.15 2.44
C LEU A 14 -0.45 6.72 2.11
N LEU A 15 -1.36 6.77 3.08
CA LEU A 15 -2.74 6.37 2.89
C LEU A 15 -3.57 7.54 2.33
N PRO A 16 -4.36 7.34 1.26
CA PRO A 16 -5.23 8.38 0.72
C PRO A 16 -6.15 9.02 1.78
N LEU A 17 -6.46 10.31 1.62
CA LEU A 17 -7.27 11.09 2.58
C LEU A 17 -8.79 10.86 2.47
N LYS A 18 -9.22 9.78 1.81
CA LYS A 18 -10.62 9.40 1.65
C LYS A 18 -11.09 8.43 2.74
N ASN A 19 -12.40 8.31 2.93
CA ASN A 19 -12.99 7.50 4.01
C ASN A 19 -12.82 5.99 3.80
N GLU A 20 -12.76 5.54 2.54
CA GLU A 20 -12.56 4.15 2.15
C GLU A 20 -11.35 4.06 1.24
N VAL A 21 -10.55 3.02 1.42
CA VAL A 21 -9.36 2.73 0.62
C VAL A 21 -9.52 1.39 -0.06
N HIS A 22 -9.13 1.34 -1.32
CA HIS A 22 -9.16 0.10 -2.06
C HIS A 22 -8.04 -0.82 -1.57
N THR A 23 -8.31 -2.12 -1.60
CA THR A 23 -7.37 -3.14 -1.19
C THR A 23 -7.42 -4.31 -2.14
N PHE A 24 -6.28 -4.97 -2.30
CA PHE A 24 -6.17 -6.23 -3.00
C PHE A 24 -5.60 -7.32 -2.10
N ILE A 25 -6.07 -8.54 -2.28
CA ILE A 25 -5.36 -9.74 -1.85
C ILE A 25 -4.95 -10.55 -3.07
N ARG A 26 -3.82 -11.26 -2.97
CA ARG A 26 -3.39 -12.21 -3.99
C ARG A 26 -3.90 -13.60 -3.63
N SER A 27 -4.95 -14.02 -4.33
CA SER A 27 -5.42 -15.41 -4.37
C SER A 27 -5.15 -15.96 -5.79
N LEU A 28 -5.87 -16.97 -6.27
CA LEU A 28 -5.81 -17.47 -7.66
C LEU A 28 -5.88 -16.36 -8.73
N GLY A 29 -6.31 -15.15 -8.35
CA GLY A 29 -6.09 -13.88 -9.05
C GLY A 29 -6.02 -12.71 -8.06
N TRP A 30 -6.14 -11.49 -8.57
CA TRP A 30 -6.33 -10.30 -7.74
C TRP A 30 -7.79 -10.20 -7.30
N MET A 31 -8.02 -10.10 -6.00
CA MET A 31 -9.36 -9.89 -5.44
C MET A 31 -9.39 -8.55 -4.74
N GLY A 32 -10.20 -7.63 -5.27
CA GLY A 32 -10.35 -6.26 -4.76
C GLY A 32 -11.49 -6.14 -3.75
N ALA A 33 -11.31 -5.29 -2.75
CA ALA A 33 -12.33 -4.89 -1.79
C ALA A 33 -12.02 -3.50 -1.23
N ASP A 34 -13.04 -2.78 -0.80
CA ASP A 34 -12.88 -1.51 -0.10
C ASP A 34 -12.96 -1.73 1.42
N VAL A 35 -12.10 -1.05 2.16
CA VAL A 35 -12.13 -1.01 3.62
C VAL A 35 -12.15 0.42 4.11
N THR A 36 -12.67 0.67 5.31
CA THR A 36 -12.58 2.00 5.90
C THR A 36 -11.11 2.35 6.15
N ARG A 37 -10.78 3.64 5.98
CA ARG A 37 -9.47 4.19 6.32
C ARG A 37 -9.08 3.86 7.75
N GLU A 38 -10.05 3.91 8.67
CA GLU A 38 -9.84 3.53 10.07
C GLU A 38 -9.41 2.06 10.23
N LYS A 39 -10.05 1.12 9.52
CA LYS A 39 -9.66 -0.30 9.55
C LYS A 39 -8.21 -0.49 9.07
N ALA A 40 -7.80 0.19 8.01
CA ALA A 40 -6.42 0.16 7.54
C ALA A 40 -5.43 0.71 8.58
N LEU A 41 -5.75 1.83 9.22
CA LEU A 41 -4.91 2.41 10.28
C LEU A 41 -4.79 1.50 11.51
N VAL A 42 -5.89 0.85 11.91
CA VAL A 42 -5.87 -0.14 12.99
C VAL A 42 -4.94 -1.30 12.62
N ALA A 43 -5.02 -1.79 11.38
CA ALA A 43 -4.11 -2.84 10.90
C ALA A 43 -2.64 -2.40 10.90
N PHE A 44 -2.33 -1.17 10.48
CA PHE A 44 -0.95 -0.65 10.52
C PHE A 44 -0.41 -0.58 11.94
N LYS A 45 -1.22 -0.12 12.90
CA LYS A 45 -0.83 -0.01 14.31
C LYS A 45 -0.70 -1.37 15.01
N ALA A 46 -1.55 -2.33 14.64
CA ALA A 46 -1.54 -3.68 15.21
C ALA A 46 -0.46 -4.57 14.59
N SER A 47 -0.04 -4.29 13.36
CA SER A 47 0.99 -5.07 12.69
C SER A 47 2.36 -4.75 13.27
N VAL A 48 3.17 -5.80 13.45
CA VAL A 48 4.59 -5.65 13.80
C VAL A 48 5.35 -4.95 12.66
N ARG A 49 4.86 -5.08 11.42
CA ARG A 49 5.52 -4.60 10.19
C ARG A 49 4.50 -4.16 9.14
N VAL A 50 4.72 -3.00 8.55
CA VAL A 50 4.07 -2.57 7.30
C VAL A 50 5.14 -2.54 6.22
N GLU A 51 4.81 -2.96 5.01
CA GLU A 51 5.75 -3.03 3.89
C GLU A 51 5.36 -2.05 2.78
N LEU A 52 6.35 -1.66 1.98
CA LEU A 52 6.16 -1.16 0.62
C LEU A 52 6.64 -2.21 -0.37
N SER A 53 5.85 -2.49 -1.40
CA SER A 53 6.12 -3.52 -2.41
C SER A 53 5.72 -3.06 -3.81
N ASP A 54 6.54 -3.39 -4.81
CA ASP A 54 6.22 -3.14 -6.23
C ASP A 54 5.24 -4.17 -6.83
N GLU A 55 4.84 -5.20 -6.07
CA GLU A 55 4.08 -6.34 -6.60
C GLU A 55 2.68 -5.98 -7.12
N ALA A 56 2.02 -5.01 -6.48
CA ALA A 56 0.73 -4.47 -6.90
C ALA A 56 0.83 -2.99 -7.36
N ALA A 57 2.04 -2.51 -7.64
CA ALA A 57 2.29 -1.13 -8.05
C ALA A 57 1.55 -0.72 -9.34
N MET A 58 1.31 -1.69 -10.24
CA MET A 58 0.52 -1.49 -11.47
C MET A 58 -0.94 -1.06 -11.21
N PHE A 59 -1.41 -1.19 -9.96
CA PHE A 59 -2.72 -0.73 -9.50
C PHE A 59 -2.62 0.42 -8.50
N ASP A 60 -1.46 1.07 -8.35
CA ASP A 60 -1.19 2.09 -7.32
C ASP A 60 -1.24 1.56 -5.87
N HIS A 61 -1.08 0.25 -5.66
CA HIS A 61 -1.07 -0.38 -4.34
C HIS A 61 0.35 -0.80 -3.95
N HIS A 62 0.99 0.01 -3.12
CA HIS A 62 2.36 -0.24 -2.68
C HIS A 62 2.42 -0.65 -1.20
N LEU A 63 1.53 -0.10 -0.37
CA LEU A 63 1.40 -0.49 1.03
C LEU A 63 0.96 -1.93 1.16
N VAL A 64 1.61 -2.69 2.03
CA VAL A 64 1.22 -4.07 2.34
C VAL A 64 1.21 -4.29 3.84
N VAL A 65 0.11 -4.85 4.35
CA VAL A 65 -0.04 -5.20 5.76
C VAL A 65 -0.86 -6.47 5.91
N ALA A 66 -0.68 -7.17 7.03
CA ALA A 66 -1.59 -8.26 7.40
C ALA A 66 -2.93 -7.68 7.87
N MET A 67 -4.03 -7.99 7.16
CA MET A 67 -5.39 -7.71 7.61
C MET A 67 -6.17 -9.02 7.66
N ASP A 68 -6.84 -9.30 8.78
CA ASP A 68 -7.64 -10.51 8.95
C ASP A 68 -6.86 -11.82 8.64
N GLY A 69 -5.56 -11.82 8.92
CA GLY A 69 -4.64 -12.95 8.65
C GLY A 69 -4.18 -13.07 7.19
N LEU A 70 -4.58 -12.15 6.30
CA LEU A 70 -4.24 -12.15 4.88
C LEU A 70 -3.23 -11.04 4.57
N ARG A 71 -2.34 -11.31 3.61
CA ARG A 71 -1.44 -10.29 3.06
C ARG A 71 -2.24 -9.40 2.11
N THR A 72 -2.46 -8.17 2.54
CA THR A 72 -3.34 -7.21 1.86
C THR A 72 -2.54 -6.03 1.37
N PHE A 73 -2.64 -5.77 0.07
CA PHE A 73 -2.12 -4.60 -0.60
C PHE A 73 -3.14 -3.47 -0.47
N VAL A 74 -2.69 -2.28 -0.11
CA VAL A 74 -3.55 -1.13 0.17
C VAL A 74 -3.22 -0.03 -0.81
N GLU A 75 -4.26 0.61 -1.33
CA GLU A 75 -4.14 1.77 -2.17
C GLU A 75 -3.24 2.83 -1.52
N THR A 76 -2.36 3.40 -2.32
CA THR A 76 -1.30 4.28 -1.83
C THR A 76 -1.40 5.64 -2.52
N ASP A 77 -1.29 6.71 -1.75
CA ASP A 77 -1.16 8.07 -2.28
C ASP A 77 0.17 8.19 -3.04
N GLN A 78 0.09 8.27 -4.37
CA GLN A 78 1.25 8.30 -5.24
C GLN A 78 2.09 9.58 -5.09
N GLN A 79 1.48 10.71 -4.70
CA GLN A 79 2.21 11.96 -4.47
C GLN A 79 3.03 11.87 -3.18
N ALA A 80 2.41 11.36 -2.11
CA ALA A 80 3.10 11.12 -0.86
C ALA A 80 4.21 10.06 -1.03
N LEU A 81 3.94 8.99 -1.80
CA LEU A 81 4.92 7.95 -2.11
C LEU A 81 6.13 8.52 -2.86
N ALA A 82 5.93 9.33 -3.89
CA ALA A 82 7.02 9.97 -4.63
C ALA A 82 7.87 10.90 -3.77
N THR A 83 7.27 11.52 -2.75
CA THR A 83 7.97 12.44 -1.84
C THR A 83 8.79 11.69 -0.79
N LEU A 84 8.21 10.64 -0.18
CA LEU A 84 8.81 9.95 0.97
C LEU A 84 9.68 8.75 0.55
N PHE A 85 9.29 8.05 -0.52
CA PHE A 85 9.91 6.83 -1.02
C PHE A 85 10.03 6.86 -2.55
N PRO A 86 10.82 7.79 -3.13
CA PRO A 86 10.91 8.01 -4.57
C PRO A 86 11.38 6.79 -5.38
N GLN A 87 11.98 5.78 -4.74
CA GLN A 87 12.37 4.53 -5.39
C GLN A 87 11.18 3.62 -5.75
N PHE A 88 10.01 3.84 -5.14
CA PHE A 88 8.76 3.11 -5.43
C PHE A 88 7.83 3.90 -6.36
N ALA A 89 7.93 5.24 -6.37
CA ALA A 89 7.25 6.03 -7.38
C ALA A 89 7.96 5.78 -8.72
N GLY A 90 7.25 5.14 -9.66
CA GLY A 90 7.83 4.68 -10.92
C GLY A 90 8.73 5.73 -11.60
N LYS A 91 9.87 5.27 -12.12
CA LYS A 91 10.68 6.05 -13.08
C LYS A 91 9.74 6.66 -14.13
N PRO A 92 9.94 7.91 -14.56
CA PRO A 92 9.12 8.51 -15.62
C PRO A 92 9.06 7.52 -16.79
N ALA A 93 7.86 7.27 -17.29
CA ALA A 93 7.67 6.46 -18.49
C ALA A 93 8.60 7.03 -19.57
N THR A 94 9.69 6.32 -19.88
CA THR A 94 10.46 6.57 -21.09
C THR A 94 9.55 6.22 -22.25
N THR A 95 8.82 7.21 -22.75
CA THR A 95 8.26 7.18 -24.10
C THR A 95 9.42 6.98 -25.06
N SER A 96 9.48 5.78 -25.65
CA SER A 96 10.25 5.49 -26.85
C SER A 96 9.50 5.99 -28.07
#